data_AF-A0A392PEX4-F1
#
_entry.id   AF-A0A392PEX4-F1
#
_cell.length_a   1.000
_cell.length_b   1.000
_cell.length_c   1.000
_cell.angle_alpha   90.00
_cell.angle_beta   90.00
_cell.angle_gamma   90.00
#
_symmetry.space_group_name_H-M   'P 1'
#
loop_
_entity.id
_entity.type
_entity.pdbx_description
1 polymer ?
#
loop_
_entity_poly.entity_id
_entity_poly.type
_entity_poly.pdbx_seq_one_letter_code
_entity_poly.pdbx_strand_id
1 'polypeptide(L)'
;MATTSIAQFVIDTSGEPVEDDEEYFIRPAITGNGGGATFVTGNAPCPLHVGLGTAESTLGLPVVFTPFAPPHDDDDVRLNRDLRVTF
;
A
#
# COMPACT_ATOMS: atom_id res chain seq x y z
N MET A 1 -1.48 -32.27 13.27
CA MET A 1 -0.71 -31.08 13.68
C MET A 1 -1.31 -29.90 12.96
N ALA A 2 -1.85 -28.92 13.66
CA ALA A 2 -2.33 -27.70 13.04
C ALA A 2 -1.11 -26.82 12.76
N THR A 3 -0.78 -26.58 11.50
CA THR A 3 0.16 -25.53 11.11
C THR A 3 -0.51 -24.21 11.41
N THR A 4 -0.13 -23.57 12.51
CA THR A 4 -0.44 -22.17 12.76
C THR A 4 0.10 -21.39 11.56
N SER A 5 -0.78 -20.77 10.78
CA SER A 5 -0.35 -19.82 9.75
C SER A 5 0.47 -18.76 10.45
N ILE A 6 1.79 -18.77 10.24
CA ILE A 6 2.67 -17.66 10.61
C ILE A 6 2.07 -16.44 9.92
N ALA A 7 1.77 -15.39 10.68
CA ALA A 7 1.33 -14.15 10.06
C ALA A 7 2.47 -13.67 9.17
N GLN A 8 2.25 -13.71 7.87
CA GLN A 8 3.21 -13.21 6.89
C GLN A 8 3.05 -11.70 6.84
N PHE A 9 4.16 -10.97 6.98
CA PHE A 9 4.18 -9.52 6.83
C PHE A 9 4.11 -9.12 5.36
N VAL A 10 3.61 -7.91 5.10
CA VAL A 10 3.83 -7.24 3.82
C VAL A 10 5.28 -6.79 3.80
N ILE A 11 6.00 -7.11 2.72
CA ILE A 11 7.42 -6.76 2.56
C ILE A 11 7.53 -5.71 1.47
N ASP A 12 8.32 -4.69 1.72
CA ASP A 12 8.57 -3.58 0.81
C ASP A 12 9.59 -3.95 -0.29
N THR A 13 10.10 -2.94 -1.02
CA THR A 13 11.11 -3.18 -2.06
C THR A 13 12.55 -3.30 -1.56
N SER A 14 12.86 -2.88 -0.31
CA SER A 14 14.17 -3.12 0.32
C SER A 14 14.25 -4.51 0.94
N GLY A 15 13.12 -5.18 1.15
CA GLY A 15 13.03 -6.48 1.80
C GLY A 15 12.68 -6.39 3.29
N GLU A 16 12.20 -5.22 3.74
CA GLU A 16 11.83 -4.93 5.12
C GLU A 16 10.30 -5.01 5.29
N PRO A 17 9.80 -5.34 6.49
CA PRO A 17 8.38 -5.25 6.80
C PRO A 17 7.85 -3.82 6.58
N VAL A 18 6.61 -3.72 6.10
CA VAL A 18 5.90 -2.44 6.01
C VAL A 18 5.34 -2.09 7.38
N GLU A 19 5.63 -0.88 7.88
CA GLU A 19 5.18 -0.35 9.16
C GLU A 19 3.92 0.53 8.98
N ASP A 20 3.10 0.67 10.03
CA ASP A 20 1.79 1.33 9.96
C ASP A 20 1.80 2.87 10.11
N ASP A 21 2.96 3.45 10.43
CA ASP A 21 3.21 4.88 10.59
C ASP A 21 4.18 5.47 9.54
N GLU A 22 4.61 4.65 8.58
CA GLU A 22 5.51 5.04 7.49
C GLU A 22 4.79 5.27 6.14
N GLU A 23 5.47 6.03 5.27
CA GLU A 23 4.99 6.39 3.93
C GLU A 23 5.58 5.48 2.84
N TYR A 24 4.72 4.84 2.06
CA TYR A 24 5.12 3.91 1.00
C TYR A 24 4.53 4.28 -0.36
N PHE A 25 5.28 4.07 -1.44
CA PHE A 25 4.78 4.22 -2.80
C PHE A 25 4.24 2.90 -3.35
N ILE A 26 2.94 2.87 -3.68
CA ILE A 26 2.35 1.71 -4.39
C ILE A 26 2.70 1.80 -5.88
N ARG A 27 3.49 0.85 -6.37
CA ARG A 27 3.95 0.79 -7.75
C ARG A 27 3.58 -0.54 -8.42
N PRO A 28 3.37 -0.56 -9.76
CA PRO A 28 3.21 -1.82 -10.48
C PRO A 28 4.40 -2.75 -10.25
N ALA A 29 4.12 -4.03 -9.97
CA ALA A 29 5.15 -5.04 -9.71
C ALA A 29 5.97 -5.40 -10.96
N ILE A 30 5.45 -5.13 -12.16
CA ILE A 30 6.12 -5.34 -13.44
C ILE A 30 6.21 -4.03 -14.21
N THR A 31 7.30 -3.85 -14.95
CA THR A 31 7.45 -2.77 -15.93
C THR A 31 6.46 -2.94 -17.08
N GLY A 32 6.09 -1.86 -17.75
CA GLY A 32 5.13 -1.80 -18.85
C GLY A 32 3.71 -1.39 -18.43
N ASN A 33 3.44 -1.26 -17.13
CA ASN A 33 2.09 -1.11 -16.58
C ASN A 33 1.78 0.29 -16.02
N GLY A 34 2.55 1.30 -16.42
CA GLY A 34 2.37 2.69 -15.95
C GLY A 34 3.18 3.00 -14.68
N GLY A 35 2.84 4.13 -14.06
CA GLY A 35 3.47 4.65 -12.85
C GLY A 35 2.77 4.20 -11.56
N GLY A 36 3.21 4.76 -10.43
CA GLY A 36 2.62 4.50 -9.13
C GLY A 36 1.25 5.13 -8.91
N ALA A 37 0.63 4.76 -7.79
CA ALA A 37 -0.72 5.17 -7.43
C ALA A 37 -0.80 6.70 -7.18
N THR A 38 -1.86 7.33 -7.67
CA THR A 38 -2.07 8.78 -7.56
C THR A 38 -3.56 9.13 -7.63
N PHE A 39 -3.89 10.41 -7.47
CA PHE A 39 -5.23 10.92 -7.70
C PHE A 39 -5.48 11.20 -9.18
N VAL A 40 -6.65 10.79 -9.65
CA VAL A 40 -7.17 11.11 -10.98
C VAL A 40 -8.53 11.78 -10.86
N THR A 41 -8.78 12.76 -11.73
CA THR A 41 -10.09 13.41 -11.82
C THR A 41 -11.00 12.63 -12.76
N GLY A 42 -12.22 12.35 -12.31
CA GLY A 42 -13.28 11.83 -13.18
C GLY A 42 -13.94 12.95 -14.00
N ASN A 43 -15.23 12.77 -14.31
CA ASN A 43 -16.02 13.79 -15.02
C ASN A 43 -16.31 15.05 -14.18
N ALA A 44 -16.11 14.98 -12.85
CA ALA A 44 -16.26 16.08 -11.92
C ALA A 44 -14.93 16.28 -11.17
N PRO A 45 -14.64 17.51 -10.69
CA PRO A 45 -13.37 17.80 -10.02
C PRO A 45 -13.21 17.08 -8.67
N CYS A 46 -14.32 16.75 -7.99
CA CYS A 46 -14.33 15.98 -6.74
C CYS A 46 -15.53 15.01 -6.71
N PRO A 47 -15.42 13.87 -5.99
CA PRO A 47 -14.24 13.39 -5.30
C PRO A 47 -13.12 12.97 -6.28
N LEU A 48 -11.88 13.02 -5.81
CA LEU A 48 -10.76 12.45 -6.56
C LEU A 48 -10.84 10.92 -6.49
N HIS A 49 -10.47 10.26 -7.58
CA HIS A 49 -10.41 8.80 -7.64
C HIS A 49 -8.95 8.35 -7.56
N VAL A 50 -8.75 7.11 -7.12
CA VAL A 50 -7.42 6.48 -7.13
C VAL A 50 -7.16 5.88 -8.51
N GLY A 51 -6.01 6.20 -9.09
CA GLY A 51 -5.57 5.68 -10.38
C GLY A 51 -4.05 5.45 -10.41
N LEU A 52 -3.52 5.10 -11.58
CA LEU A 52 -2.09 4.94 -11.81
C LEU A 52 -1.54 6.10 -12.64
N GLY A 53 -0.30 6.50 -12.35
CA GLY A 53 0.44 7.42 -13.21
C GLY A 53 0.62 6.87 -14.63
N THR A 54 0.75 7.75 -15.62
CA THR A 54 0.87 7.32 -17.02
C THR A 54 2.29 6.90 -17.42
N ALA A 55 3.31 7.37 -16.70
CA ALA A 55 4.71 7.09 -16.97
C ALA A 55 5.32 6.22 -15.87
N GLU A 56 6.08 5.19 -16.22
CA GLU A 56 6.72 4.30 -15.23
C GLU A 56 7.67 5.03 -14.25
N SER A 57 8.23 6.15 -14.67
CA SER A 57 9.07 7.01 -13.85
C SER A 57 8.29 7.80 -12.80
N THR A 58 6.96 7.91 -12.91
CA THR A 58 6.16 8.54 -11.88
C THR A 58 5.97 7.60 -10.70
N LEU A 59 6.50 7.97 -9.54
CA LEU A 59 6.36 7.22 -8.29
C LEU A 59 4.93 7.26 -7.73
N GLY A 60 4.16 8.28 -8.10
CA GLY A 60 2.83 8.51 -7.54
C GLY A 60 2.89 9.36 -6.27
N LEU A 61 1.87 9.21 -5.43
CA LEU A 61 1.78 9.80 -4.10
C LEU A 61 2.03 8.69 -3.06
N PRO A 62 2.71 8.99 -1.94
CA PRO A 62 2.88 8.02 -0.88
C PRO A 62 1.53 7.69 -0.22
N VAL A 63 1.47 6.55 0.44
CA VAL A 63 0.35 6.16 1.29
C VAL A 63 0.84 5.65 2.63
N VAL A 64 -0.02 5.77 3.63
CA VAL A 64 0.14 5.17 4.96
C VAL A 64 -0.87 4.04 5.11
N PHE A 65 -0.43 2.90 5.64
CA PHE A 65 -1.26 1.73 5.91
C PHE A 65 -1.62 1.69 7.39
N THR A 66 -2.91 1.82 7.75
CA THR A 66 -3.34 1.72 9.16
C THR A 66 -4.14 0.44 9.39
N PRO A 67 -3.62 -0.57 10.10
CA PRO A 67 -4.38 -1.75 10.51
C PRO A 67 -5.64 -1.39 11.32
N PHE A 68 -6.73 -2.13 11.14
CA PHE A 68 -7.93 -1.97 11.98
C PHE A 68 -7.85 -2.72 13.31
N ALA A 69 -6.94 -3.69 13.41
CA ALA A 69 -6.69 -4.39 14.66
C ALA A 69 -6.12 -3.40 15.69
N PRO A 70 -6.41 -3.58 17.00
CA PRO A 70 -5.74 -2.79 18.02
C PRO A 70 -4.22 -2.92 17.88
N PRO A 71 -3.45 -1.89 18.25
CA PRO A 71 -1.99 -1.96 18.24
C PRO A 71 -1.55 -3.24 18.96
N HIS A 72 -0.84 -4.09 18.24
CA HIS A 72 -0.15 -5.23 18.83
C HIS A 72 1.29 -4.78 19.16
N ASP A 73 2.09 -5.65 19.77
CA ASP A 73 3.49 -5.30 20.09
C ASP A 73 4.36 -5.06 18.83
N ASP A 74 3.84 -5.38 17.63
CA ASP A 74 4.52 -5.16 16.35
C ASP A 74 3.67 -4.19 15.50
N ASP A 75 4.27 -3.07 15.10
CA ASP A 75 3.69 -2.03 14.23
C ASP A 75 3.66 -2.44 12.74
N ASP A 76 3.95 -3.72 12.46
CA ASP A 76 4.07 -4.29 11.12
C ASP A 76 2.71 -4.63 10.48
N VAL A 77 2.58 -4.27 9.21
CA VAL A 77 1.44 -4.59 8.35
C VAL A 77 1.46 -6.07 7.93
N ARG A 78 0.32 -6.74 8.13
CA ARG A 78 0.18 -8.19 7.93
C ARG A 78 -0.67 -8.56 6.72
N LEU A 79 -0.29 -9.64 6.03
CA LEU A 79 -1.10 -10.25 4.98
C LEU A 79 -2.44 -10.77 5.52
N ASN A 80 -3.48 -10.70 4.68
CA ASN A 80 -4.82 -11.18 4.99
C ASN A 80 -5.42 -10.57 6.27
N ARG A 81 -5.19 -9.26 6.46
CA ARG A 81 -5.78 -8.47 7.54
C ARG A 81 -6.40 -7.21 6.96
N ASP A 82 -7.48 -6.76 7.60
CA ASP A 82 -8.15 -5.53 7.22
C ASP A 82 -7.32 -4.32 7.65
N LEU A 83 -7.16 -3.38 6.73
CA LEU A 83 -6.45 -2.12 6.96
C LEU A 83 -7.11 -0.98 6.18
N ARG A 84 -6.80 0.24 6.60
CA ARG A 84 -7.10 1.47 5.87
C ARG A 84 -5.85 1.91 5.11
N VAL A 85 -6.02 2.41 3.89
CA VAL A 85 -4.96 3.04 3.10
C VAL A 85 -5.32 4.51 2.92
N THR A 86 -4.40 5.41 3.23
CA THR A 86 -4.57 6.85 3.05
C THR A 86 -3.39 7.45 2.30
N PHE A 87 -3.69 8.25 1.28
CA PHE A 87 -2.72 9.17 0.68
C PHE A 87 -2.48 10.37 1.60
#